data_AF-A0A1H8YPQ3-F1
#
_entry.id   AF-A0A1H8YPQ3-F1
#
_cell.length_a   1.000
_cell.length_b   1.000
_cell.length_c   1.000
_cell.angle_alpha   90.00
_cell.angle_beta   90.00
_cell.angle_gamma   90.00
#
_symmetry.space_group_name_H-M   'P 1'
#
loop_
_entity.id
_entity.type
_entity.pdbx_description
1 polymer ?
#
loop_
_entity_poly.entity_id
_entity_poly.type
_entity_poly.pdbx_seq_one_letter_code
_entity_poly.pdbx_strand_id
1 'polypeptide(L)'
;MWSTMSGYLLALALVGTEGVTAERFTPLALGWLDAVKGFLPRMGEETATGAYETEVSSLDLKADGLALLFEASRAQGIGTAVPRPIRDLFDRAVAQGHGTQGISSVSR
;
A
#
# COMPACT_ATOMS: atom_id res chain seq x y z
N MET A 1 0.94 7.13 12.06
CA MET A 1 -0.37 7.15 12.77
C MET A 1 -1.51 7.37 11.79
N TRP A 2 -1.67 8.57 11.20
CA TRP A 2 -2.81 8.89 10.33
C TRP A 2 -2.97 7.95 9.13
N SER A 3 -1.90 7.68 8.38
CA SER A 3 -1.96 6.75 7.23
C SER A 3 -2.42 5.34 7.64
N THR A 4 -1.95 4.85 8.79
CA THR A 4 -2.34 3.54 9.33
C THR A 4 -3.82 3.52 9.72
N MET A 5 -4.29 4.54 10.44
CA MET A 5 -5.69 4.63 10.88
C MET A 5 -6.65 4.78 9.69
N SER A 6 -6.35 5.69 8.76
CA SER A 6 -7.17 5.90 7.58
C SER A 6 -7.19 4.69 6.65
N GLY A 7 -6.04 4.03 6.45
CA GLY A 7 -5.97 2.77 5.69
C GLY A 7 -6.76 1.64 6.34
N TYR A 8 -6.69 1.51 7.67
CA TYR A 8 -7.49 0.53 8.41
C TYR A 8 -8.99 0.79 8.29
N LEU A 9 -9.44 2.03 8.43
CA LEU A 9 -10.86 2.41 8.29
C LEU A 9 -11.37 2.18 6.86
N LEU A 10 -10.55 2.46 5.83
CA LEU A 10 -10.88 2.12 4.45
C LEU A 10 -11.05 0.60 4.28
N ALA A 11 -10.12 -0.19 4.83
CA ALA A 11 -10.19 -1.64 4.76
C ALA A 11 -11.45 -2.18 5.45
N LEU A 12 -11.81 -1.64 6.62
CA LEU A 12 -13.07 -1.95 7.30
C LEU A 12 -14.30 -1.63 6.46
N ALA A 13 -14.31 -0.47 5.78
CA ALA A 13 -15.42 -0.11 4.90
C ALA A 13 -15.58 -1.13 3.77
N LEU A 14 -14.48 -1.53 3.13
CA LEU A 14 -14.48 -2.50 2.03
C LEU A 14 -14.93 -3.90 2.46
N VAL A 15 -14.36 -4.44 3.54
CA VAL A 15 -14.75 -5.79 3.99
C VAL A 15 -16.15 -5.79 4.63
N GLY A 16 -16.59 -4.64 5.14
CA GLY A 16 -17.92 -4.44 5.69
C GLY A 16 -19.04 -4.58 4.65
N THR A 17 -18.81 -4.18 3.39
CA THR A 17 -19.81 -4.41 2.32
C THR A 17 -19.98 -5.90 2.00
N GLU A 18 -19.00 -6.73 2.34
CA GLU A 18 -19.04 -8.19 2.21
C GLU A 18 -19.47 -8.89 3.51
N GLY A 19 -19.98 -8.15 4.50
CA GLY A 19 -20.50 -8.69 5.76
C GLY A 19 -19.42 -9.10 6.78
N VAL A 20 -18.16 -8.71 6.59
CA VAL A 20 -17.09 -8.96 7.57
C VAL A 20 -17.13 -7.89 8.66
N THR A 21 -17.28 -8.32 9.90
CA THR A 21 -17.31 -7.40 11.04
C THR A 21 -15.90 -6.92 11.43
N ALA A 22 -15.83 -5.79 12.13
CA ALA A 22 -14.57 -5.25 12.62
C ALA A 22 -13.85 -6.21 13.56
N GLU A 23 -14.59 -6.92 14.42
CA GLU A 23 -14.04 -7.91 15.36
C GLU A 23 -13.36 -9.06 14.64
N ARG A 24 -13.88 -9.47 13.47
CA ARG A 24 -13.26 -10.52 12.65
C ARG A 24 -12.07 -10.02 11.83
N PHE A 25 -12.13 -8.78 11.36
CA PHE A 25 -11.08 -8.22 10.51
C PHE A 25 -9.86 -7.72 11.29
N THR A 26 -10.08 -7.10 12.47
CA THR A 26 -9.01 -6.45 13.26
C THR A 26 -7.80 -7.37 13.50
N PRO A 27 -7.97 -8.64 13.91
CA PRO A 27 -6.82 -9.53 14.15
C PRO A 27 -5.98 -9.79 12.88
N LEU A 28 -6.64 -9.89 11.71
CA LEU A 28 -5.95 -10.06 10.42
C LEU A 28 -5.16 -8.80 10.05
N ALA A 29 -5.77 -7.63 10.22
CA ALA A 29 -5.11 -6.35 9.98
C ALA A 29 -3.89 -6.18 10.89
N LEU A 30 -4.00 -6.55 12.17
CA LEU A 30 -2.88 -6.48 13.12
C LEU A 30 -1.74 -7.43 12.73
N GLY A 31 -2.05 -8.68 12.34
CA GLY A 31 -1.03 -9.62 11.87
C GLY A 31 -0.29 -9.11 10.63
N TRP A 32 -1.01 -8.49 9.69
CA TRP A 32 -0.40 -7.83 8.54
C TRP A 32 0.48 -6.64 8.93
N LEU A 33 0.01 -5.77 9.84
CA LEU A 33 0.78 -4.61 10.29
C LEU A 33 2.07 -5.01 11.02
N ASP A 34 2.07 -6.14 11.74
CA ASP A 34 3.28 -6.68 12.36
C ASP A 34 4.29 -7.19 11.30
N ALA A 35 3.80 -7.83 10.24
CA ALA A 35 4.64 -8.18 9.09
C ALA A 35 5.21 -6.93 8.40
N VAL A 36 4.39 -5.89 8.18
CA VAL A 36 4.82 -4.61 7.60
C VAL A 36 5.91 -3.95 8.44
N LYS A 37 5.77 -3.98 9.77
CA LYS A 37 6.81 -3.50 10.69
C LYS A 37 8.16 -4.19 10.44
N GLY A 38 8.15 -5.48 10.11
CA GLY A 38 9.35 -6.24 9.75
C GLY A 38 10.05 -5.76 8.48
N PHE A 39 9.35 -5.12 7.54
CA PHE A 39 9.94 -4.59 6.31
C PHE A 39 10.63 -3.24 6.49
N LEU A 40 10.25 -2.46 7.51
CA LEU A 40 10.70 -1.07 7.66
C LEU A 40 12.23 -0.90 7.81
N PRO A 41 12.97 -1.74 8.58
CA PRO A 41 14.42 -1.59 8.70
C PRO A 41 15.13 -1.71 7.35
N ARG A 42 14.74 -2.72 6.56
CA ARG A 42 15.29 -2.94 5.21
C ARG A 42 14.99 -1.75 4.29
N MET A 43 13.77 -1.21 4.31
CA MET A 43 13.45 -0.01 3.52
C MET A 43 14.32 1.20 3.93
N GLY A 44 14.63 1.33 5.23
CA GLY A 44 15.57 2.34 5.73
C GLY A 44 16.99 2.15 5.19
N GLU A 45 17.49 0.92 5.17
CA GLU A 45 18.80 0.58 4.61
C GLU A 45 18.89 0.83 3.09
N GLU A 46 17.87 0.39 2.34
CA GLU A 46 17.75 0.64 0.90
C GLU A 46 17.74 2.14 0.60
N THR A 47 17.02 2.92 1.42
CA THR A 47 16.97 4.39 1.29
C THR A 47 18.32 5.04 1.59
N ALA A 48 19.02 4.59 2.63
CA ALA A 48 20.32 5.14 3.01
C ALA A 48 21.43 4.82 2.01
N THR A 49 21.36 3.65 1.36
CA THR A 49 22.37 3.18 0.39
C THR A 49 22.03 3.55 -1.05
N GLY A 50 20.78 3.89 -1.34
CA GLY A 50 20.29 4.13 -2.69
C GLY A 50 20.10 2.85 -3.52
N ALA A 51 20.23 1.67 -2.91
CA ALA A 51 20.07 0.37 -3.53
C ALA A 51 18.60 -0.07 -3.48
N TYR A 52 17.90 0.02 -4.61
CA TYR A 52 16.46 -0.24 -4.71
C TYR A 52 16.14 -1.40 -5.65
N GLU A 53 17.13 -2.18 -6.05
CA GLU A 53 16.97 -3.33 -6.93
C GLU A 53 16.07 -4.39 -6.26
N THR A 54 15.17 -4.97 -7.03
CA THR A 54 14.29 -6.06 -6.57
C THR A 54 13.98 -7.01 -7.71
N GLU A 55 13.86 -8.30 -7.40
CA GLU A 55 13.38 -9.33 -8.33
C GLU A 55 11.95 -9.78 -8.01
N VAL A 56 11.38 -9.32 -6.89
CA VAL A 56 10.16 -9.90 -6.32
C VAL A 56 9.00 -8.91 -6.29
N SER A 57 9.23 -7.65 -5.92
CA SER A 57 8.16 -6.69 -5.67
C SER A 57 8.49 -5.32 -6.21
N SER A 58 8.49 -5.22 -7.54
CA SER A 58 8.68 -3.97 -8.27
C SER A 58 7.55 -2.97 -7.96
N LEU A 59 7.85 -1.69 -8.11
CA LEU A 59 6.92 -0.60 -7.89
C LEU A 59 5.75 -0.65 -8.87
N ASP A 60 6.00 -1.04 -10.13
CA ASP A 60 4.93 -1.23 -11.14
C ASP A 60 3.92 -2.27 -10.68
N LEU A 61 4.38 -3.41 -10.16
CA LEU A 61 3.49 -4.46 -9.63
C LEU A 61 2.63 -3.95 -8.46
N LYS A 62 3.22 -3.08 -7.61
CA LYS A 62 2.48 -2.46 -6.50
C LYS A 62 1.50 -1.40 -7.00
N ALA A 63 1.83 -0.66 -8.04
CA ALA A 63 0.93 0.30 -8.67
C ALA A 63 -0.29 -0.39 -9.29
N ASP A 64 -0.08 -1.54 -9.95
CA ASP A 64 -1.17 -2.39 -10.46
C ASP A 64 -2.04 -2.93 -9.33
N GLY A 65 -1.43 -3.42 -8.24
CA GLY A 65 -2.16 -3.84 -7.05
C GLY A 65 -2.99 -2.72 -6.43
N LEU A 66 -2.47 -1.49 -6.42
CA LEU A 66 -3.21 -0.32 -5.95
C LEU A 66 -4.35 0.05 -6.89
N ALA A 67 -4.19 -0.13 -8.21
CA ALA A 67 -5.28 0.05 -9.17
C ALA A 67 -6.45 -0.91 -8.89
N LEU A 68 -6.17 -2.17 -8.52
CA LEU A 68 -7.21 -3.12 -8.13
C LEU A 68 -7.98 -2.66 -6.88
N LEU A 69 -7.30 -2.07 -5.89
CA LEU A 69 -7.96 -1.50 -4.71
C LEU A 69 -8.93 -0.37 -5.08
N PHE A 70 -8.55 0.47 -6.06
CA PHE A 70 -9.41 1.53 -6.57
C PHE A 70 -10.66 0.99 -7.25
N GLU A 71 -10.51 -0.01 -8.12
CA GLU A 71 -11.63 -0.64 -8.80
C GLU A 71 -12.58 -1.33 -7.81
N ALA A 72 -12.04 -2.05 -6.82
CA ALA A 72 -12.84 -2.66 -5.76
C ALA A 72 -13.61 -1.60 -4.96
N SER A 73 -12.95 -0.51 -4.57
CA SER A 73 -13.58 0.60 -3.85
C SER A 73 -14.72 1.21 -4.66
N ARG A 74 -14.49 1.47 -5.95
CA ARG A 74 -15.49 2.04 -6.86
C ARG A 74 -16.68 1.11 -7.05
N ALA A 75 -16.44 -0.19 -7.22
CA ALA A 75 -17.48 -1.20 -7.38
C ALA A 75 -18.38 -1.30 -6.14
N GLN A 76 -17.82 -1.07 -4.95
CA GLN A 76 -18.54 -1.07 -3.67
C GLN A 76 -19.08 0.32 -3.27
N GLY A 77 -18.94 1.35 -4.12
CA GLY A 77 -19.41 2.70 -3.84
C GLY A 77 -18.62 3.45 -2.76
N ILE A 78 -17.41 2.99 -2.45
CA ILE A 78 -16.52 3.58 -1.44
C ILE A 78 -15.58 4.60 -2.09
N GLY A 79 -15.45 5.77 -1.45
CA GLY A 79 -14.61 6.86 -1.93
C GLY A 79 -13.12 6.51 -1.92
N THR A 80 -12.39 6.93 -2.96
CA THR A 80 -10.96 6.63 -3.15
C THR A 80 -10.01 7.73 -2.68
N ALA A 81 -10.49 8.65 -1.82
CA ALA A 81 -9.68 9.76 -1.34
C ALA A 81 -8.48 9.31 -0.49
N VAL A 82 -8.64 8.24 0.29
CA VAL A 82 -7.58 7.70 1.17
C VAL A 82 -6.40 7.10 0.40
N PRO A 83 -6.58 6.20 -0.60
CA PRO A 83 -5.46 5.60 -1.32
C PRO A 83 -4.87 6.50 -2.42
N ARG A 84 -5.53 7.60 -2.80
CA ARG A 84 -5.09 8.49 -3.90
C ARG A 84 -3.71 9.11 -3.73
N PRO A 85 -3.34 9.68 -2.57
CA PRO A 85 -1.99 10.22 -2.40
C PRO A 85 -0.90 9.16 -2.57
N ILE A 86 -1.18 7.90 -2.21
CA ILE A 86 -0.25 6.78 -2.39
C ILE A 86 -0.12 6.45 -3.88
N ARG A 87 -1.23 6.45 -4.63
CA ARG A 87 -1.24 6.21 -6.07
C ARG A 87 -0.44 7.27 -6.80
N ASP A 88 -0.67 8.53 -6.48
CA ASP A 88 0.05 9.65 -7.08
C ASP A 88 1.56 9.56 -6.80
N LEU A 89 1.96 9.06 -5.62
CA LEU A 89 3.36 8.85 -5.28
C LEU A 89 4.00 7.76 -6.16
N PHE A 90 3.32 6.62 -6.33
CA PHE A 90 3.83 5.51 -7.14
C PHE A 90 3.90 5.91 -8.61
N ASP A 91 2.84 6.51 -9.15
CA ASP A 91 2.80 6.94 -10.56
C ASP A 91 3.93 7.93 -10.89
N ARG A 92 4.26 8.85 -9.98
CA ARG A 92 5.39 9.76 -10.16
C ARG A 92 6.73 9.03 -10.22
N ALA A 93 7.00 8.13 -9.29
CA ALA A 93 8.25 7.37 -9.26
C ALA A 93 8.39 6.43 -10.47
N VAL A 94 7.28 5.81 -10.91
CA VAL A 94 7.23 5.03 -12.16
C VAL A 94 7.58 5.92 -13.37
N ALA A 95 6.96 7.10 -13.48
CA ALA A 95 7.23 8.04 -14.57
C ALA A 95 8.67 8.56 -14.59
N GLN A 96 9.36 8.54 -13.45
CA GLN A 96 10.79 8.86 -13.33
C GLN A 96 11.72 7.67 -13.67
N GLY A 97 11.16 6.52 -14.06
CA GLY A 97 11.93 5.34 -14.45
C GLY A 97 12.26 4.39 -13.29
N HIS A 98 11.56 4.50 -12.16
CA HIS A 98 11.78 3.65 -10.98
C HIS A 98 10.78 2.47 -10.87
N GLY A 99 9.99 2.21 -11.91
CA GLY A 99 8.96 1.18 -11.90
C GLY A 99 9.47 -0.24 -11.60
N THR A 100 10.65 -0.58 -12.10
CA THR A 100 11.30 -1.89 -11.86
C THR A 100 11.99 -2.00 -10.50
N GLN A 101 12.08 -0.91 -9.74
CA GLN A 101 12.71 -0.87 -8.41
C GLN A 101 11.71 -1.23 -7.31
N GLY A 102 12.22 -1.53 -6.12
CA GLY A 102 11.40 -1.75 -4.93
C GLY A 102 10.69 -0.48 -4.47
N ILE A 103 9.68 -0.64 -3.61
CA ILE A 103 8.86 0.48 -3.10
C ILE A 103 9.67 1.58 -2.41
N SER A 104 10.82 1.27 -1.81
CA SER A 104 11.69 2.25 -1.16
C SER A 104 12.19 3.33 -2.12
N SER A 105 12.21 3.07 -3.44
CA SER A 105 12.58 4.05 -4.49
C SER A 105 11.70 5.29 -4.53
N VAL A 106 10.48 5.25 -3.96
CA VAL A 106 9.57 6.41 -3.88
C VAL A 106 10.10 7.55 -2.99
N SER A 107 11.16 7.29 -2.23
CA SER A 107 11.82 8.28 -1.36
C SER A 107 12.83 9.16 -2.11
N ARG A 108 13.08 8.89 -3.39
CA ARG A 108 13.98 9.68 -4.26
C ARG A 108 13.39 11.02 -4.66
#